data_AF-A0ABC8SN97-F1
#
_entry.id   AF-A0ABC8SN97-F1
#
_cell.length_a   1.000
_cell.length_b   1.000
_cell.length_c   1.000
_cell.angle_alpha   90.00
_cell.angle_beta   90.00
_cell.angle_gamma   90.00
#
_symmetry.space_group_name_H-M   'P 1'
#
loop_
_entity.id
_entity.type
_entity.pdbx_description
1 polymer ?
#
loop_
_entity_poly.entity_id
_entity_poly.type
_entity_poly.pdbx_seq_one_letter_code
_entity_poly.pdbx_strand_id
1 'polypeptide(L)'
;ISDFGLAKWLPDQWTHLTISQYEGTFGYLPPEFFQHGTVDEKTDVYAYGVLLLELITGRPALDKSQKSLVMWAKPLLTEKNIEELADPSLGGAYDLEQINRMALIASICIHQSPAERPQMSQVVRMLKGDEGILQSKKKFQKRPAFKRTCSVDLSEDEEYNSPQQLNDLNQQNQIALEL
;
A
#
# COMPACT_ATOMS: atom_id res chain seq x y z
N ILE A 1 -15.48 -9.25 13.00
CA ILE A 1 -14.03 -9.07 13.19
C ILE A 1 -13.67 -9.64 14.55
N SER A 2 -12.68 -10.52 14.59
CA SER A 2 -12.23 -11.24 15.78
C SER A 2 -10.73 -11.42 15.64
N ASP A 3 -9.99 -11.30 16.73
CA ASP A 3 -8.53 -11.12 16.81
C ASP A 3 -8.11 -9.63 16.78
N PHE A 4 -7.79 -9.14 17.98
CA PHE A 4 -7.22 -7.81 18.23
C PHE A 4 -5.83 -7.93 18.87
N GLY A 5 -5.16 -9.08 18.75
CA GLY A 5 -3.87 -9.34 19.40
C GLY A 5 -2.74 -8.40 18.97
N LEU A 6 -2.87 -7.81 17.77
CA LEU A 6 -1.96 -6.80 17.24
C LEU A 6 -2.57 -5.39 17.20
N ALA A 7 -3.81 -5.20 17.64
CA ALA A 7 -4.46 -3.90 17.62
C ALA A 7 -3.71 -2.92 18.52
N LYS A 8 -3.50 -1.69 18.04
CA LYS A 8 -2.83 -0.62 18.79
C LYS A 8 -3.80 0.53 18.99
N TRP A 9 -3.83 1.07 20.20
CA TRP A 9 -4.58 2.29 20.49
C TRP A 9 -3.74 3.52 20.08
N LEU A 10 -4.34 4.40 19.29
CA LEU A 10 -3.74 5.66 18.88
C LEU A 10 -4.43 6.80 19.64
N PRO A 11 -3.73 7.53 20.53
CA PRO A 11 -4.29 8.72 21.17
C PRO A 11 -4.63 9.79 20.14
N ASP A 12 -5.68 10.59 20.37
CA ASP A 12 -6.13 11.66 19.46
C ASP A 12 -5.06 12.69 19.08
N GLN A 13 -4.00 12.80 19.88
CA GLN A 13 -2.89 13.73 19.66
C GLN A 13 -1.88 13.21 18.63
N TRP A 14 -1.92 11.92 18.29
CA TRP A 14 -0.94 11.25 17.45
C TRP A 14 -1.55 10.89 16.11
N THR A 15 -0.82 11.12 15.02
CA THR A 15 -1.27 10.79 13.66
C THR A 15 -0.87 9.38 13.24
N HIS A 16 0.16 8.80 13.87
CA HIS A 16 0.66 7.47 13.58
C HIS A 16 1.47 6.92 14.76
N LEU A 17 1.69 5.62 14.77
CA LEU A 17 2.66 4.91 15.59
C LEU A 17 3.81 4.43 14.71
N THR A 18 5.02 4.44 15.25
CA THR A 18 6.17 3.76 14.65
C THR A 18 6.49 2.53 15.49
N ILE A 19 6.43 1.35 14.89
CA ILE A 19 6.67 0.08 15.58
C ILE A 19 8.05 -0.44 15.18
N SER A 20 8.83 -0.92 16.16
CA SER A 20 10.18 -1.47 15.96
C SER A 20 10.21 -2.94 15.58
N GLN A 21 9.13 -3.68 15.85
CA GLN A 21 8.95 -5.08 15.50
C GLN A 21 8.00 -5.21 14.32
N TYR A 22 8.42 -5.96 13.29
CA TYR A 22 7.58 -6.26 12.13
C TYR A 22 6.50 -7.29 12.52
N GLU A 23 5.39 -6.80 13.07
CA GLU A 23 4.20 -7.59 13.38
C GLU A 23 3.15 -7.41 12.27
N GLY A 24 2.58 -8.51 11.76
CA GLY A 24 1.46 -8.48 10.82
C GLY A 24 1.47 -9.61 9.79
N THR A 25 0.43 -9.65 8.96
CA THR A 25 0.27 -10.68 7.94
C THR A 25 0.81 -10.18 6.61
N PHE A 26 1.91 -10.80 6.15
CA PHE A 26 2.47 -10.53 4.83
C PHE A 26 1.39 -10.66 3.74
N GLY A 27 1.40 -9.74 2.77
CA GLY A 27 0.36 -9.62 1.74
C GLY A 27 -0.66 -8.51 2.02
N TYR A 28 -0.97 -8.25 3.29
CA TYR A 28 -1.87 -7.16 3.72
C TYR A 28 -1.13 -5.92 4.19
N LEU A 29 0.17 -6.04 4.45
CA LEU A 29 1.00 -4.94 4.91
C LEU A 29 1.19 -3.89 3.81
N PRO A 30 0.95 -2.60 4.11
CA PRO A 30 1.14 -1.53 3.15
C PRO A 30 2.64 -1.20 2.96
N PRO A 31 3.01 -0.57 1.84
CA PRO A 31 4.41 -0.33 1.51
C PRO A 31 5.15 0.56 2.52
N GLU A 32 4.49 1.58 3.09
CA GLU A 32 5.08 2.49 4.07
C GLU A 32 5.42 1.79 5.40
N PHE A 33 4.75 0.67 5.71
CA PHE A 33 5.07 -0.14 6.89
C PHE A 33 6.48 -0.73 6.78
N PHE A 34 6.88 -1.19 5.60
CA PHE A 34 8.22 -1.74 5.37
C PHE A 34 9.33 -0.68 5.38
N GLN A 35 9.00 0.55 4.99
CA GLN A 35 9.97 1.64 4.89
C GLN A 35 10.23 2.32 6.23
N HIS A 36 9.17 2.56 7.02
CA HIS A 36 9.24 3.40 8.21
C HIS A 36 8.61 2.76 9.45
N GLY A 37 8.02 1.56 9.36
CA GLY A 37 7.30 0.93 10.47
C GLY A 37 6.03 1.68 10.89
N THR A 38 5.48 2.52 10.00
CA THR A 38 4.34 3.40 10.29
C THR A 38 3.03 2.60 10.33
N VAL A 39 2.26 2.80 11.40
CA VAL A 39 0.91 2.25 11.61
C VAL A 39 -0.05 3.36 11.98
N ASP A 40 -1.15 3.47 11.23
CA ASP A 40 -2.20 4.48 11.38
C ASP A 40 -3.53 3.91 10.86
N GLU A 41 -4.61 4.69 10.80
CA GLU A 41 -5.87 4.17 10.26
C GLU A 41 -5.80 3.81 8.76
N LYS A 42 -4.78 4.31 8.03
CA LYS A 42 -4.60 4.09 6.60
C LYS A 42 -3.96 2.75 6.30
N THR A 43 -3.25 2.15 7.26
CA THR A 43 -2.76 0.77 7.13
C THR A 43 -3.93 -0.21 7.06
N ASP A 44 -4.96 0.01 7.87
CA ASP A 44 -6.19 -0.81 7.84
C ASP A 44 -6.97 -0.62 6.54
N VAL A 45 -7.02 0.59 6.00
CA VAL A 45 -7.65 0.86 4.69
C VAL A 45 -6.94 0.09 3.58
N TYR A 46 -5.61 0.04 3.60
CA TYR A 46 -4.85 -0.74 2.61
C TYR A 46 -5.15 -2.23 2.72
N ALA A 47 -5.08 -2.79 3.93
CA ALA A 47 -5.37 -4.19 4.18
C ALA A 47 -6.81 -4.55 3.74
N TYR A 48 -7.78 -3.66 3.97
CA TYR A 48 -9.14 -3.81 3.47
C TYR A 48 -9.21 -3.80 1.93
N GLY A 49 -8.42 -2.94 1.27
CA GLY A 49 -8.29 -2.95 -0.18
C GLY A 49 -7.77 -4.29 -0.73
N VAL A 50 -6.80 -4.90 -0.06
CA VAL A 50 -6.31 -6.25 -0.39
C VAL A 50 -7.41 -7.29 -0.21
N LEU A 51 -8.14 -7.24 0.90
CA LEU A 51 -9.29 -8.12 1.15
C LEU A 51 -10.35 -8.02 0.06
N LEU A 52 -10.67 -6.80 -0.41
CA LEU A 52 -11.59 -6.62 -1.54
C LEU A 52 -11.08 -7.31 -2.81
N LEU A 53 -9.77 -7.26 -3.08
CA LEU A 53 -9.19 -7.98 -4.21
C LEU A 53 -9.30 -9.49 -4.04
N GLU A 54 -9.07 -10.03 -2.84
CA GLU A 54 -9.26 -11.46 -2.58
C GLU A 54 -10.70 -11.89 -2.84
N LEU A 55 -11.68 -11.09 -2.42
CA LEU A 55 -13.09 -11.35 -2.66
C LEU A 55 -13.45 -11.29 -4.16
N ILE A 56 -12.90 -10.33 -4.90
CA ILE A 56 -13.16 -10.19 -6.35
C ILE A 56 -12.53 -11.34 -7.13
N THR A 57 -11.31 -11.73 -6.76
CA THR A 57 -10.45 -12.61 -7.57
C THR A 57 -10.49 -14.08 -7.15
N GLY A 58 -10.96 -14.37 -5.94
CA GLY A 58 -10.90 -15.71 -5.33
C GLY A 58 -9.47 -16.18 -5.03
N ARG A 59 -8.48 -15.27 -5.09
CA ARG A 59 -7.05 -15.58 -4.88
C ARG A 59 -6.61 -15.11 -3.49
N PRO A 60 -5.68 -15.82 -2.84
CA PRO A 60 -5.09 -15.34 -1.58
C PRO A 60 -4.19 -14.12 -1.81
N ALA A 61 -4.07 -13.26 -0.80
CA ALA A 61 -3.22 -12.07 -0.81
C ALA A 61 -1.75 -12.36 -1.17
N LEU A 62 -1.26 -13.53 -0.76
CA LEU A 62 0.01 -14.12 -1.19
C LEU A 62 -0.23 -15.53 -1.71
N ASP A 63 0.26 -15.81 -2.91
CA ASP A 63 0.22 -17.16 -3.45
C ASP A 63 1.26 -18.08 -2.78
N LYS A 64 1.23 -19.38 -3.13
CA LYS A 64 2.17 -20.38 -2.61
C LYS A 64 3.64 -20.07 -2.92
N SER A 65 3.90 -19.20 -3.90
CA SER A 65 5.22 -18.74 -4.32
C SER A 65 5.56 -17.36 -3.74
N GLN A 66 4.80 -16.89 -2.73
CA GLN A 66 4.97 -15.58 -2.09
C GLN A 66 4.81 -14.38 -3.04
N LYS A 67 4.06 -14.54 -4.15
CA LYS A 67 3.74 -13.43 -5.05
C LYS A 67 2.52 -12.68 -4.54
N SER A 68 2.63 -11.36 -4.56
CA SER A 68 1.58 -10.45 -4.10
C SER A 68 0.41 -10.37 -5.09
N LEU A 69 -0.80 -10.59 -4.57
CA LEU A 69 -2.05 -10.37 -5.29
C LEU A 69 -2.16 -8.94 -5.82
N VAL A 70 -1.77 -7.94 -5.00
CA VAL A 70 -1.78 -6.53 -5.39
C VAL A 70 -0.91 -6.27 -6.61
N MET A 71 0.28 -6.87 -6.67
CA MET A 71 1.19 -6.70 -7.80
C MET A 71 0.64 -7.30 -9.09
N TRP A 72 -0.03 -8.46 -9.00
CA TRP A 72 -0.71 -9.09 -10.13
C TRP A 72 -1.94 -8.30 -10.59
N ALA A 73 -2.76 -7.80 -9.66
CA ALA A 73 -4.03 -7.14 -9.96
C ALA A 73 -3.86 -5.69 -10.47
N LYS A 74 -2.79 -4.98 -10.09
CA LYS A 74 -2.54 -3.57 -10.47
C LYS A 74 -2.69 -3.26 -11.98
N PRO A 75 -2.09 -4.01 -12.92
CA PRO A 75 -2.31 -3.77 -14.35
C PRO A 75 -3.78 -3.95 -14.75
N LEU A 76 -4.44 -5.01 -14.28
CA LEU A 76 -5.84 -5.31 -14.58
C LEU A 76 -6.80 -4.21 -14.07
N LEU A 77 -6.53 -3.67 -12.88
CA LEU A 77 -7.27 -2.53 -12.32
C LEU A 77 -7.09 -1.25 -13.15
N THR A 78 -5.90 -1.05 -13.72
CA THR A 78 -5.58 0.12 -14.56
C THR A 78 -6.29 0.03 -15.91
N GLU A 79 -6.29 -1.17 -16.50
CA GLU A 79 -6.94 -1.48 -17.78
C GLU A 79 -8.46 -1.65 -17.63
N LYS A 80 -8.96 -1.76 -16.40
CA LYS A 80 -10.36 -2.07 -16.07
C LYS A 80 -10.81 -3.41 -16.67
N ASN A 81 -9.90 -4.37 -16.75
CA ASN A 81 -10.18 -5.71 -17.23
C ASN A 81 -10.80 -6.55 -16.11
N ILE A 82 -12.12 -6.41 -15.94
CA ILE A 82 -12.88 -7.15 -14.91
C ILE A 82 -12.98 -8.64 -15.23
N GLU A 83 -13.01 -9.01 -16.50
CA GLU A 83 -13.15 -10.42 -16.92
C GLU A 83 -11.98 -11.26 -16.42
N GLU A 84 -10.76 -10.74 -16.50
CA GLU A 84 -9.56 -11.42 -16.00
C GLU A 84 -9.36 -11.26 -14.49
N LEU A 85 -9.90 -10.19 -13.91
CA LEU A 85 -9.83 -9.92 -12.47
C LEU A 85 -10.81 -10.78 -11.67
N ALA A 86 -12.01 -11.04 -12.21
CA ALA A 86 -13.07 -11.75 -11.51
C ALA A 86 -12.71 -13.22 -11.25
N ASP A 87 -13.16 -13.75 -10.12
CA ASP A 87 -12.99 -15.15 -9.76
C ASP A 87 -13.59 -16.07 -10.83
N PRO A 88 -12.79 -16.93 -11.49
CA PRO A 88 -13.28 -17.89 -12.48
C PRO A 88 -14.36 -18.84 -11.92
N SER A 89 -14.36 -19.10 -10.61
CA SER A 89 -15.33 -19.97 -9.95
C SER A 89 -16.76 -19.40 -9.98
N LEU A 90 -16.91 -18.08 -10.12
CA LEU A 90 -18.19 -17.41 -10.26
C LEU A 90 -18.83 -17.68 -11.64
N GLY A 91 -18.05 -18.07 -12.66
CA GLY A 91 -18.59 -18.38 -13.98
C GLY A 91 -19.38 -17.24 -14.63
N GLY A 92 -19.05 -15.98 -14.31
CA GLY A 92 -19.79 -14.80 -14.76
C GLY A 92 -21.06 -14.46 -13.96
N ALA A 93 -21.37 -15.22 -12.90
CA ALA A 93 -22.51 -14.99 -12.01
C ALA A 93 -22.23 -13.88 -10.98
N TYR A 94 -21.98 -12.66 -11.45
CA TYR A 94 -21.81 -11.48 -10.62
C TYR A 94 -22.46 -10.25 -11.28
N ASP A 95 -22.83 -9.28 -10.46
CA ASP A 95 -23.31 -8.00 -10.95
C ASP A 95 -22.13 -7.14 -11.44
N LEU A 96 -22.15 -6.77 -12.72
CA LEU A 96 -21.06 -6.05 -13.36
C LEU A 96 -20.85 -4.65 -12.75
N GLU A 97 -21.91 -3.99 -12.29
CA GLU A 97 -21.80 -2.67 -11.67
C GLU A 97 -21.15 -2.78 -10.29
N GLN A 98 -21.57 -3.75 -9.48
CA GLN A 98 -21.03 -3.97 -8.14
C GLN A 98 -19.56 -4.38 -8.18
N ILE A 99 -19.16 -5.30 -9.07
CA ILE A 99 -17.76 -5.72 -9.17
C ILE A 99 -16.86 -4.58 -9.69
N ASN A 100 -17.33 -3.76 -10.64
CA ASN A 100 -16.61 -2.58 -11.10
C ASN A 100 -16.43 -1.55 -9.97
N ARG A 101 -17.50 -1.33 -9.20
CA ARG A 101 -17.49 -0.46 -8.02
C ARG A 101 -16.49 -0.95 -6.98
N MET A 102 -16.53 -2.25 -6.64
CA MET A 102 -15.59 -2.87 -5.70
C MET A 102 -14.14 -2.80 -6.20
N ALA A 103 -13.88 -3.09 -7.48
CA ALA A 103 -12.55 -3.02 -8.08
C ALA A 103 -11.98 -1.58 -8.04
N LEU A 104 -12.81 -0.58 -8.34
CA LEU A 104 -12.42 0.82 -8.22
C LEU A 104 -12.10 1.21 -6.76
N ILE A 105 -12.94 0.80 -5.81
CA ILE A 105 -12.71 1.07 -4.38
C ILE A 105 -11.42 0.39 -3.92
N ALA A 106 -11.20 -0.87 -4.28
CA ALA A 106 -9.99 -1.61 -3.99
C ALA A 106 -8.74 -0.89 -4.53
N SER A 107 -8.78 -0.44 -5.79
CA SER A 107 -7.69 0.32 -6.43
C SER A 107 -7.31 1.59 -5.66
N ILE A 108 -8.29 2.34 -5.15
CA ILE A 108 -8.03 3.56 -4.37
C ILE A 108 -7.54 3.22 -2.94
N CYS A 109 -8.02 2.12 -2.34
CA CYS A 109 -7.61 1.69 -1.00
C CYS A 109 -6.16 1.16 -0.97
N ILE A 110 -5.72 0.45 -2.01
CA ILE A 110 -4.35 -0.09 -2.12
C ILE A 110 -3.34 0.92 -2.67
N HIS A 111 -3.68 2.20 -2.68
CA HIS A 111 -2.82 3.24 -3.22
C HIS A 111 -1.50 3.33 -2.43
N GLN A 112 -0.39 3.58 -3.13
CA GLN A 112 0.95 3.63 -2.54
C GLN A 112 1.05 4.71 -1.44
N SER A 113 0.54 5.91 -1.72
CA SER A 113 0.48 7.00 -0.75
C SER A 113 -0.72 6.85 0.19
N PRO A 114 -0.52 6.78 1.53
CA PRO A 114 -1.60 6.73 2.52
C PRO A 114 -2.57 7.91 2.46
N ALA A 115 -2.07 9.10 2.09
CA ALA A 115 -2.87 10.33 1.99
C ALA A 115 -3.95 10.27 0.90
N GLU A 116 -3.71 9.49 -0.15
CA GLU A 116 -4.65 9.31 -1.27
C GLU A 116 -5.74 8.26 -0.94
N ARG A 117 -5.48 7.41 0.05
CA ARG A 117 -6.45 6.41 0.51
C ARG A 117 -7.62 7.11 1.19
N PRO A 118 -8.87 6.66 0.96
CA PRO A 118 -10.04 7.20 1.63
C PRO A 118 -10.00 6.92 3.14
N GLN A 119 -10.90 7.54 3.90
CA GLN A 119 -11.24 7.07 5.24
C GLN A 119 -12.19 5.87 5.14
N MET A 120 -12.17 4.96 6.14
CA MET A 120 -13.08 3.80 6.11
C MET A 120 -14.57 4.18 6.08
N SER A 121 -14.95 5.30 6.71
CA SER A 121 -16.30 5.87 6.60
C SER A 121 -16.70 6.17 5.14
N GLN A 122 -15.76 6.68 4.34
CA GLN A 122 -15.95 6.93 2.92
C GLN A 122 -16.01 5.62 2.13
N VAL A 123 -15.18 4.62 2.47
CA VAL A 123 -15.20 3.29 1.85
C VAL A 123 -16.58 2.65 1.98
N VAL A 124 -17.16 2.66 3.18
CA VAL A 124 -18.51 2.14 3.44
C VAL A 124 -19.56 2.87 2.59
N ARG A 125 -19.48 4.21 2.49
CA ARG A 125 -20.42 4.99 1.66
C ARG A 125 -20.29 4.66 0.17
N MET A 126 -19.06 4.52 -0.32
CA MET A 126 -18.80 4.15 -1.72
C MET A 126 -19.34 2.76 -2.04
N LEU A 127 -19.16 1.78 -1.14
CA LEU A 127 -19.71 0.43 -1.29
C LEU A 127 -21.24 0.42 -1.29
N LYS A 128 -21.89 1.29 -0.50
CA LYS A 128 -23.35 1.43 -0.44
C LYS A 128 -23.99 2.09 -1.67
N GLY A 129 -23.20 2.56 -2.63
CA GLY A 129 -23.74 3.20 -3.83
C GLY A 129 -23.86 4.72 -3.76
N ASP A 130 -23.24 5.39 -2.77
CA ASP A 130 -23.31 6.85 -2.64
C ASP A 130 -22.42 7.56 -3.68
N GLU A 131 -23.00 7.82 -4.86
CA GLU A 131 -22.35 8.36 -6.07
C GLU A 131 -21.65 9.71 -5.89
N GLY A 132 -21.99 10.49 -4.86
CA GLY A 132 -21.41 11.81 -4.61
C GLY A 132 -19.89 11.79 -4.32
N ILE A 133 -19.35 10.67 -3.83
CA ILE A 133 -17.94 10.53 -3.45
C ILE A 133 -17.05 10.14 -4.64
N LEU A 134 -17.52 9.25 -5.52
CA LEU A 134 -16.73 8.85 -6.70
C LEU A 134 -16.51 10.04 -7.66
N GLN A 135 -17.52 10.89 -7.81
CA GLN A 135 -17.49 12.08 -8.67
C GLN A 135 -16.44 13.11 -8.20
N SER A 136 -16.26 13.26 -6.89
CA SER A 136 -15.30 14.20 -6.31
C SER A 136 -13.85 13.71 -6.43
N LYS A 137 -13.59 12.39 -6.43
CA LYS A 137 -12.26 11.82 -6.72
C LYS A 137 -11.92 11.71 -8.22
N LYS A 138 -12.90 11.64 -9.14
CA LYS A 138 -12.63 11.74 -10.60
C LYS A 138 -11.90 13.04 -10.99
N LYS A 139 -11.98 14.11 -10.17
CA LYS A 139 -11.19 15.34 -10.35
C LYS A 139 -9.69 15.16 -10.04
N PHE A 140 -9.31 14.18 -9.23
CA PHE A 140 -7.91 13.86 -8.89
C PHE A 140 -7.25 12.92 -9.93
N GLN A 141 -8.05 12.08 -10.61
CA GLN A 141 -7.56 11.19 -11.69
C GLN A 141 -7.24 11.91 -13.01
N LYS A 142 -7.45 13.24 -13.11
CA LYS A 142 -7.05 14.05 -14.27
C LYS A 142 -5.55 14.42 -14.29
N ARG A 143 -4.70 13.78 -13.49
CA ARG A 143 -3.24 13.95 -13.57
C ARG A 143 -2.65 12.89 -14.50
N PRO A 144 -1.69 13.26 -15.38
CA PRO A 144 -1.22 12.37 -16.43
C PRO A 144 -0.48 11.16 -15.86
N ALA A 145 -0.41 10.13 -16.68
CA ALA A 145 0.18 8.83 -16.41
C ALA A 145 1.50 8.89 -15.63
N PHE A 146 1.56 8.04 -14.61
CA PHE A 146 2.73 7.34 -14.06
C PHE A 146 4.04 7.58 -14.84
N LYS A 147 4.82 8.60 -14.47
CA LYS A 147 6.26 8.61 -14.78
C LYS A 147 6.94 7.73 -13.73
N ARG A 148 7.41 6.56 -14.17
CA ARG A 148 8.39 5.77 -13.42
C ARG A 148 9.58 6.68 -13.11
N THR A 149 9.96 6.77 -11.85
CA THR A 149 11.35 7.04 -11.47
C THR A 149 11.75 5.99 -10.46
N CYS A 150 12.00 4.79 -10.99
CA CYS A 150 13.09 3.97 -10.48
C CYS A 150 14.19 4.17 -11.53
N SER A 151 15.05 5.16 -11.32
CA SER A 151 16.26 5.34 -12.12
C SER A 151 17.39 4.68 -11.35
N VAL A 152 17.72 3.46 -11.78
CA VAL A 152 19.07 2.93 -11.65
C VAL A 152 19.84 3.56 -12.81
N ASP A 153 20.74 4.49 -12.52
CA ASP A 153 21.75 4.95 -13.48
C ASP A 153 23.13 4.74 -12.87
N LEU A 154 23.89 3.84 -13.50
CA LEU A 154 25.34 3.67 -13.34
C LEU A 154 26.01 4.36 -14.52
N SER A 155 26.75 5.44 -14.28
CA SER A 155 28.11 5.69 -14.81
C SER A 155 28.57 7.13 -14.52
N GLU A 156 29.59 7.21 -13.66
CA GLU A 156 30.87 7.94 -13.80
C GLU A 156 30.90 9.46 -14.08
N ASP A 157 31.64 10.12 -13.17
CA ASP A 157 32.55 11.26 -13.34
C ASP A 157 32.15 12.70 -12.89
N GLU A 158 32.83 13.07 -11.80
CA GLU A 158 33.40 14.38 -11.38
C GLU A 158 32.74 15.25 -10.29
N GLU A 159 33.35 15.10 -9.10
CA GLU A 159 33.84 16.13 -8.16
C GLU A 159 33.02 17.39 -7.83
N TYR A 160 32.54 17.44 -6.57
CA TYR A 160 32.92 18.56 -5.69
C TYR A 160 32.87 18.15 -4.21
N ASN A 161 34.03 18.23 -3.58
CA ASN A 161 34.30 17.87 -2.19
C ASN A 161 33.94 19.04 -1.27
N SER A 162 33.31 18.80 -0.12
CA SER A 162 33.60 19.59 1.10
C SER A 162 33.08 18.94 2.39
N PRO A 163 33.80 19.13 3.51
CA PRO A 163 33.98 18.11 4.54
C PRO A 163 33.52 18.61 5.91
N GLN A 164 32.55 17.97 6.55
CA GLN A 164 32.29 18.13 7.98
C GLN A 164 31.23 17.13 8.43
N GLN A 165 31.70 15.98 8.94
CA GLN A 165 31.07 15.10 9.95
C GLN A 165 31.69 13.69 9.99
N LEU A 166 32.84 13.46 9.33
CA LEU A 166 33.50 12.15 9.27
C LEU A 166 34.68 11.97 10.25
N ASN A 167 34.83 12.86 11.25
CA ASN A 167 35.93 12.77 12.21
C ASN A 167 35.58 12.16 13.58
N ASP A 168 34.30 11.93 13.91
CA ASP A 168 33.95 11.47 15.26
C ASP A 168 33.75 9.95 15.41
N LEU A 169 33.75 9.18 14.32
CA LEU A 169 33.63 7.70 14.38
C LEU A 169 34.97 6.96 14.22
N ASN A 170 36.01 7.63 13.74
CA ASN A 170 37.34 7.01 13.57
C ASN A 170 38.25 7.15 14.81
N GLN A 171 37.90 8.00 15.78
CA GLN A 171 38.70 8.11 17.00
C GLN A 171 38.30 7.10 18.10
N GLN A 172 37.14 6.46 17.99
CA GLN A 172 36.70 5.44 18.96
C GLN A 172 37.18 4.01 18.65
N ASN A 173 37.67 3.75 17.43
CA ASN A 173 38.13 2.40 17.03
C ASN A 173 39.64 2.19 17.10
N GLN A 174 40.44 3.18 17.51
CA GLN A 174 41.90 3.05 17.60
C GLN A 174 42.43 2.64 18.99
N ILE A 175 41.59 2.58 20.03
CA ILE A 175 42.04 2.19 21.39
C ILE A 175 41.79 0.70 21.69
N ALA A 176 40.99 0.01 20.88
CA ALA A 176 40.64 -1.41 21.11
C ALA A 176 41.62 -2.43 20.51
N LEU A 177 42.80 -2.02 20.04
CA LEU A 177 43.77 -2.93 19.39
C LEU A 177 45.21 -2.87 19.93
N GLU A 178 45.47 -2.21 21.07
CA GLU A 178 46.77 -2.27 21.76
C GLU A 178 46.67 -2.62 23.27
N LEU A 179 45.84 -3.61 23.64
CA LEU A 179 46.00 -4.35 24.90
C LEU A 179 45.86 -5.86 24.69
#